data_AF-A0A257X9R5-F1
#
_entry.id   AF-A0A257X9R5-F1
#
_cell.length_a   1.000
_cell.length_b   1.000
_cell.length_c   1.000
_cell.angle_alpha   90.00
_cell.angle_beta   90.00
_cell.angle_gamma   90.00
#
_symmetry.space_group_name_H-M   'P 1'
#
loop_
_entity.id
_entity.type
_entity.pdbx_description
1 polymer ?
#
loop_
_entity_poly.entity_id
_entity_poly.type
_entity_poly.pdbx_seq_one_letter_code
_entity_poly.pdbx_strand_id
1 'polypeptide(L)'
;GVSAARDEITQAAKDSSTYVQVAANWALAKYGSQAERSAALAALVDLANWSQHNVFTSLSALNAISDLGDKAKPITAQLKALPAKGESPDNRFSGYVARLLADLNGSTAALQDAGEPPARKKKRR
;
A
#
# COMPACT_ATOMS: atom_id res chain seq x y z
N GLY A 1 17.89 -15.81 1.41
CA GLY A 1 16.59 -15.66 0.70
C GLY A 1 15.44 -15.79 1.69
N VAL A 2 14.20 -15.41 1.33
CA VAL A 2 13.07 -15.32 2.29
C VAL A 2 12.88 -16.59 3.14
N SER A 3 12.99 -17.77 2.53
CA SER A 3 12.87 -19.04 3.27
C SER A 3 13.94 -19.24 4.35
N ALA A 4 15.15 -18.72 4.14
CA ALA A 4 16.28 -18.88 5.06
C ALA A 4 16.28 -17.82 6.19
N ALA A 5 15.53 -16.73 6.02
CA ALA A 5 15.40 -15.64 6.99
C ALA A 5 13.96 -15.51 7.49
N ARG A 6 13.24 -16.64 7.56
CA ARG A 6 11.79 -16.68 7.79
C ARG A 6 11.42 -16.11 9.16
N ASP A 7 12.19 -16.45 10.18
CA ASP A 7 11.93 -16.02 11.55
C ASP A 7 12.21 -14.53 11.72
N GLU A 8 13.31 -14.04 11.15
CA GLU A 8 13.66 -12.62 11.15
C GLU A 8 12.65 -11.78 10.39
N ILE A 9 12.15 -12.26 9.24
CA ILE A 9 11.11 -11.57 8.47
C ILE A 9 9.78 -11.59 9.24
N THR A 10 9.44 -12.69 9.89
CA THR A 10 8.23 -12.78 10.73
C THR A 10 8.29 -11.82 11.91
N GLN A 11 9.47 -11.63 12.50
CA GLN A 11 9.68 -10.65 13.55
C GLN A 11 9.61 -9.22 13.00
N ALA A 12 10.25 -8.96 11.86
CA ALA A 12 10.23 -7.65 11.20
C ALA A 12 8.80 -7.23 10.75
N ALA A 13 7.92 -8.20 10.46
CA ALA A 13 6.52 -7.93 10.17
C ALA A 13 5.75 -7.28 11.33
N LYS A 14 6.33 -7.26 12.54
CA LYS A 14 5.79 -6.66 13.77
C LYS A 14 6.68 -5.54 14.32
N ASP A 15 7.61 -5.02 13.52
CA ASP A 15 8.55 -3.97 13.92
C ASP A 15 7.83 -2.68 14.35
N SER A 16 8.47 -1.82 15.14
CA SER A 16 7.88 -0.53 15.54
C SER A 16 7.73 0.45 14.36
N SER A 17 8.56 0.30 13.32
CA SER A 17 8.47 1.05 12.09
C SER A 17 7.46 0.43 11.12
N THR A 18 6.43 1.19 10.78
CA THR A 18 5.43 0.76 9.78
C THR A 18 6.05 0.46 8.41
N TYR A 19 7.15 1.12 8.03
CA TYR A 19 7.84 0.81 6.77
C TYR A 19 8.54 -0.56 6.79
N VAL A 20 9.11 -0.94 7.94
CA VAL A 20 9.71 -2.28 8.11
C VAL A 20 8.61 -3.33 8.07
N GLN A 21 7.48 -3.07 8.74
CA GLN A 21 6.31 -3.95 8.66
C GLN A 21 5.83 -4.12 7.22
N VAL A 22 5.71 -3.04 6.42
CA VAL A 22 5.29 -3.14 5.01
C VAL A 22 6.24 -4.04 4.20
N ALA A 23 7.56 -3.82 4.31
CA ALA A 23 8.54 -4.59 3.54
C ALA A 23 8.53 -6.08 3.93
N ALA A 24 8.45 -6.38 5.22
CA ALA A 24 8.42 -7.75 5.73
C ALA A 24 7.12 -8.49 5.35
N ASN A 25 5.96 -7.84 5.53
CA ASN A 25 4.68 -8.43 5.14
C ASN A 25 4.58 -8.59 3.62
N TRP A 26 5.12 -7.67 2.83
CA TRP A 26 5.23 -7.88 1.38
C TRP A 26 6.04 -9.14 1.03
N ALA A 27 7.19 -9.35 1.67
CA ALA A 27 8.02 -10.53 1.42
C ALA A 27 7.30 -11.84 1.79
N LEU A 28 6.61 -11.86 2.94
CA LEU A 28 5.80 -13.00 3.38
C LEU A 28 4.62 -13.24 2.44
N ALA A 29 3.93 -12.19 1.99
CA ALA A 29 2.84 -12.31 1.03
C ALA A 29 3.32 -12.85 -0.33
N LYS A 30 4.48 -12.40 -0.79
CA LYS A 30 5.02 -12.79 -2.11
C LYS A 30 5.60 -14.20 -2.11
N TYR A 31 6.37 -14.56 -1.09
CA TYR A 31 7.20 -15.77 -1.09
C TYR A 31 6.90 -16.77 0.04
N GLY A 32 6.13 -16.37 1.04
CA GLY A 32 5.77 -17.23 2.17
C GLY A 32 4.76 -18.32 1.80
N SER A 33 4.51 -19.18 2.79
CA SER A 33 3.44 -20.18 2.78
C SER A 33 2.06 -19.54 2.66
N GLN A 34 1.02 -20.36 2.40
CA GLN A 34 -0.34 -19.84 2.29
C GLN A 34 -0.84 -19.16 3.57
N ALA A 35 -0.51 -19.72 4.75
CA ALA A 35 -0.88 -19.14 6.04
C ALA A 35 -0.19 -17.78 6.27
N GLU A 36 1.11 -17.70 5.97
CA GLU A 36 1.87 -16.45 6.08
C GLU A 36 1.38 -15.40 5.10
N ARG A 37 1.08 -15.80 3.87
CA ARG A 37 0.48 -14.89 2.89
C ARG A 37 -0.83 -14.34 3.40
N SER A 38 -1.71 -15.18 3.93
CA SER A 38 -3.00 -14.72 4.46
C SER A 38 -2.82 -13.71 5.60
N ALA A 39 -1.94 -13.99 6.55
CA ALA A 39 -1.65 -13.09 7.65
C ALA A 39 -1.02 -11.77 7.18
N ALA A 40 -0.06 -11.85 6.26
CA ALA A 40 0.64 -10.70 5.72
C ALA A 40 -0.26 -9.80 4.87
N LEU A 41 -1.17 -10.38 4.09
CA LEU A 41 -2.18 -9.61 3.34
C LEU A 41 -3.11 -8.84 4.29
N ALA A 42 -3.53 -9.45 5.40
CA ALA A 42 -4.34 -8.76 6.40
C ALA A 42 -3.58 -7.59 7.04
N ALA A 43 -2.30 -7.78 7.39
CA ALA A 43 -1.45 -6.72 7.92
C ALA A 43 -1.21 -5.59 6.90
N LEU A 44 -1.01 -5.92 5.62
CA LEU A 44 -0.86 -4.91 4.57
C LEU A 44 -2.13 -4.08 4.36
N VAL A 45 -3.32 -4.68 4.49
CA VAL A 45 -4.60 -3.94 4.46
C VAL A 45 -4.71 -2.96 5.61
N ASP A 46 -4.33 -3.39 6.83
CA ASP A 46 -4.32 -2.51 8.00
C ASP A 46 -3.36 -1.33 7.79
N LEU A 47 -2.13 -1.60 7.37
CA LEU A 47 -1.12 -0.58 7.04
C LEU A 47 -1.55 0.36 5.90
N ALA A 48 -2.41 -0.10 5.00
CA ALA A 48 -2.99 0.70 3.91
C ALA A 48 -4.15 1.60 4.36
N ASN A 49 -4.65 1.45 5.59
CA ASN A 49 -5.78 2.21 6.09
C ASN A 49 -5.37 3.63 6.50
N TRP A 50 -5.66 4.59 5.62
CA TRP A 50 -5.35 6.01 5.84
C TRP A 50 -6.13 6.67 6.99
N SER A 51 -7.16 6.02 7.53
CA SER A 51 -7.78 6.51 8.78
C SER A 51 -6.96 6.15 10.04
N GLN A 52 -6.05 5.18 9.93
CA GLN A 52 -5.25 4.66 11.05
C GLN A 52 -3.77 5.02 10.93
N HIS A 53 -3.29 5.27 9.70
CA HIS A 53 -1.90 5.60 9.44
C HIS A 53 -1.77 6.87 8.60
N ASN A 54 -0.58 7.46 8.61
CA ASN A 54 -0.30 8.62 7.76
C ASN A 54 -0.32 8.24 6.26
N VAL A 55 -0.38 9.27 5.41
CA VAL A 55 -0.46 9.13 3.95
C VAL A 55 0.70 8.30 3.38
N PHE A 56 1.90 8.39 3.93
CA PHE A 56 3.10 7.73 3.37
C PHE A 56 3.17 6.25 3.74
N THR A 57 2.78 5.87 4.96
CA THR A 57 2.60 4.47 5.35
C THR A 57 1.53 3.82 4.47
N SER A 58 0.38 4.49 4.31
CA SER A 58 -0.73 3.99 3.49
C SER A 58 -0.31 3.82 2.03
N LEU A 59 0.40 4.81 1.48
CA LEU A 59 0.95 4.76 0.12
C LEU A 59 1.94 3.61 -0.06
N SER A 60 2.84 3.42 0.90
CA SER A 60 3.83 2.34 0.88
C SER A 60 3.14 0.97 0.86
N ALA A 61 2.15 0.76 1.72
CA ALA A 61 1.39 -0.48 1.79
C ALA A 61 0.59 -0.75 0.51
N LEU A 62 -0.09 0.25 -0.05
CA LEU A 62 -0.85 0.11 -1.30
C LEU A 62 0.04 -0.23 -2.49
N ASN A 63 1.23 0.38 -2.59
CA ASN A 63 2.22 0.01 -3.62
C ASN A 63 2.71 -1.43 -3.46
N ALA A 64 2.98 -1.86 -2.21
CA ALA A 64 3.35 -3.24 -1.93
C ALA A 64 2.23 -4.22 -2.35
N ILE A 65 0.96 -3.90 -2.05
CA ILE A 65 -0.20 -4.70 -2.45
C ILE A 65 -0.32 -4.77 -3.98
N SER A 66 -0.10 -3.65 -4.68
CA SER A 66 -0.13 -3.60 -6.15
C SER A 66 0.91 -4.53 -6.78
N ASP A 67 2.13 -4.55 -6.26
CA ASP A 67 3.20 -5.43 -6.75
C ASP A 67 2.91 -6.94 -6.55
N LEU A 68 2.05 -7.31 -5.59
CA LEU A 68 1.67 -8.71 -5.36
C LEU A 68 0.81 -9.29 -6.50
N GLY A 69 0.15 -8.44 -7.30
CA GLY A 69 -0.73 -8.84 -8.39
C GLY A 69 -1.79 -9.86 -7.93
N ASP A 70 -1.83 -11.00 -8.60
CA ASP A 70 -2.78 -12.10 -8.32
C ASP A 70 -2.78 -12.59 -6.87
N LYS A 71 -1.67 -12.44 -6.14
CA LYS A 71 -1.59 -12.83 -4.73
C LYS A 71 -2.42 -11.93 -3.82
N ALA A 72 -2.75 -10.71 -4.25
CA ALA A 72 -3.62 -9.79 -3.52
C ALA A 72 -5.12 -10.01 -3.78
N LYS A 73 -5.52 -10.87 -4.73
CA LYS A 73 -6.94 -11.16 -5.02
C LYS A 73 -7.80 -11.44 -3.77
N PRO A 74 -7.33 -12.19 -2.75
CA PRO A 74 -8.12 -12.49 -1.55
C PRO A 74 -8.53 -11.27 -0.72
N ILE A 75 -7.85 -10.12 -0.87
CA ILE A 75 -8.13 -8.90 -0.10
C ILE A 75 -8.88 -7.82 -0.88
N THR A 76 -9.37 -8.12 -2.08
CA THR A 76 -10.05 -7.13 -2.95
C THR A 76 -11.26 -6.48 -2.27
N ALA A 77 -12.04 -7.23 -1.48
CA ALA A 77 -13.19 -6.68 -0.78
C ALA A 77 -12.77 -5.67 0.30
N GLN A 78 -11.69 -5.96 1.03
CA GLN A 78 -11.13 -5.09 2.05
C GLN A 78 -10.56 -3.80 1.42
N LEU A 79 -9.88 -3.90 0.27
CA LEU A 79 -9.36 -2.74 -0.46
C LEU A 79 -10.48 -1.78 -0.89
N LYS A 80 -11.66 -2.29 -1.27
CA LYS A 80 -12.82 -1.45 -1.59
C LYS A 80 -13.40 -0.71 -0.39
N ALA A 81 -13.17 -1.22 0.82
CA ALA A 81 -13.66 -0.62 2.06
C ALA A 81 -12.67 0.41 2.66
N LEU A 82 -11.43 0.48 2.17
CA LEU A 82 -10.44 1.43 2.67
C LEU A 82 -10.83 2.89 2.34
N PRO A 83 -10.57 3.83 3.25
CA PRO A 83 -10.88 5.23 3.02
C PRO A 83 -9.95 5.81 1.94
N ALA A 84 -10.54 6.38 0.89
CA ALA A 84 -9.80 7.07 -0.17
C ALA A 84 -9.30 8.47 0.23
N LYS A 85 -9.66 8.95 1.42
CA LYS A 85 -9.30 10.25 1.97
C LYS A 85 -8.83 10.10 3.41
N GLY A 86 -7.90 10.96 3.83
CA GLY A 86 -7.38 11.00 5.20
C GLY A 86 -6.56 12.27 5.41
N GLU A 87 -5.92 12.36 6.57
CA GLU A 87 -5.06 13.49 6.90
C GLU A 87 -3.79 13.48 6.04
N SER A 88 -3.51 14.62 5.40
CA SER A 88 -2.32 14.80 4.57
C SER A 88 -1.50 15.98 5.08
N PRO A 89 -0.16 15.85 5.20
CA PRO A 89 0.69 16.97 5.58
C PRO A 89 0.76 18.07 4.50
N ASP A 90 0.42 17.73 3.25
CA ASP A 90 0.36 18.67 2.12
C ASP A 90 -0.67 18.16 1.10
N ASN A 91 -1.45 19.08 0.50
CA ASN A 91 -2.46 18.75 -0.50
C ASN A 91 -1.89 18.03 -1.73
N ARG A 92 -0.60 18.18 -2.05
CA ARG A 92 0.03 17.46 -3.18
C ARG A 92 0.01 15.93 -3.02
N PHE A 93 -0.16 15.42 -1.80
CA PHE A 93 -0.18 13.97 -1.55
C PHE A 93 -1.60 13.39 -1.49
N SER A 94 -2.64 14.24 -1.39
CA SER A 94 -3.98 13.79 -1.04
C SER A 94 -4.64 12.92 -2.11
N GLY A 95 -4.21 13.06 -3.38
CA GLY A 95 -4.73 12.28 -4.50
C GLY A 95 -4.12 10.89 -4.68
N TYR A 96 -2.94 10.60 -4.11
CA TYR A 96 -2.21 9.37 -4.44
C TYR A 96 -2.87 8.10 -3.89
N VAL A 97 -3.37 8.16 -2.65
CA VAL A 97 -4.04 7.01 -2.02
C VAL A 97 -5.33 6.66 -2.78
N ALA A 98 -6.16 7.68 -3.08
CA ALA A 98 -7.38 7.49 -3.85
C ALA A 98 -7.10 6.86 -5.23
N ARG A 99 -6.05 7.32 -5.92
CA ARG A 99 -5.64 6.79 -7.22
C ARG A 99 -5.21 5.33 -7.14
N LEU A 100 -4.32 4.98 -6.20
CA LEU A 100 -3.87 3.59 -6.05
C LEU A 100 -5.01 2.65 -5.68
N LEU A 101 -5.93 3.08 -4.80
CA LEU A 101 -7.12 2.29 -4.48
C LEU A 101 -8.00 2.08 -5.71
N ALA A 102 -8.16 3.09 -6.55
CA ALA A 102 -8.93 2.94 -7.77
C ALA A 102 -8.25 1.98 -8.77
N ASP A 103 -6.94 2.10 -8.96
CA ASP A 103 -6.15 1.21 -9.82
C ASP A 103 -6.24 -0.25 -9.33
N LEU A 104 -6.06 -0.49 -8.03
CA LEU A 104 -6.20 -1.81 -7.39
C LEU A 104 -7.61 -2.39 -7.50
N ASN A 105 -8.63 -1.53 -7.51
CA ASN A 105 -10.03 -1.93 -7.65
C ASN A 105 -10.48 -2.07 -9.11
N GLY A 106 -9.60 -1.80 -10.08
CA GLY A 106 -9.94 -1.83 -11.51
C GLY A 106 -10.83 -0.66 -11.96
N SER A 107 -10.87 0.43 -11.19
CA SER A 107 -11.66 1.62 -11.46
C SER A 107 -10.80 2.70 -12.14
N THR A 108 -10.99 2.90 -13.44
CA THR A 108 -10.29 3.95 -14.22
C THR A 108 -10.69 5.40 -13.86
N ALA A 109 -11.73 5.58 -13.03
CA ALA A 109 -12.32 6.89 -12.75
C ALA A 109 -11.46 7.83 -11.88
N ALA A 110 -10.53 7.34 -11.04
CA ALA A 110 -9.75 8.22 -10.15
C ALA A 110 -8.55 8.90 -10.83
N LEU A 111 -8.25 8.57 -12.09
CA LEU A 111 -7.18 9.20 -12.86
C LEU A 111 -7.45 10.69 -13.15
N GLN A 112 -8.71 11.14 -13.05
CA GLN A 112 -9.11 12.52 -13.38
C GLN A 112 -9.17 13.47 -12.17
N ASP A 113 -9.27 12.94 -10.94
CA ASP A 113 -9.44 13.75 -9.70
C ASP A 113 -8.24 13.65 -8.73
N ALA A 114 -7.30 12.74 -8.99
CA ALA A 114 -6.02 12.71 -8.31
C ALA A 114 -5.12 13.79 -8.90
N GLY A 115 -5.19 14.99 -8.32
CA GLY A 115 -4.48 16.21 -8.68
C GLY A 115 -3.27 16.00 -9.60
N GLU A 116 -3.36 16.63 -10.77
CA GLU A 116 -2.32 16.62 -11.80
C GLU A 116 -0.93 16.81 -11.16
N PRO A 117 0.07 15.95 -11.46
CA PRO A 117 1.44 16.20 -11.01
C PRO A 117 1.82 17.62 -11.45
N PRO A 118 2.39 18.47 -10.58
CA PRO A 118 2.55 19.88 -10.87
C PRO A 118 3.24 20.04 -12.21
N ALA A 119 2.55 20.68 -13.15
CA ALA A 119 3.08 20.95 -14.47
C ALA A 119 4.48 21.55 -14.32
N ARG A 120 5.49 20.94 -14.95
CA ARG A 120 6.84 21.52 -15.02
C ARG A 120 6.70 22.91 -15.60
N LYS A 121 6.77 23.94 -14.76
CA LYS A 121 6.80 25.34 -15.22
C LYS A 121 7.99 25.45 -16.16
N LYS A 122 7.74 25.52 -17.48
CA LYS A 122 8.76 25.87 -18.46
C LYS A 122 9.32 27.21 -18.01
N LYS A 123 10.58 27.24 -17.56
CA LYS A 123 11.33 28.49 -17.37
C LYS A 123 11.20 29.27 -18.67
N ARG A 124 10.48 30.40 -18.64
CA ARG A 124 10.55 31.38 -19.73
C ARG A 124 12.01 31.86 -19.75
N ARG A 125 12.63 31.69 -20.91
CA ARG A 125 13.96 32.19 -21.24
C ARG A 125 14.03 33.70 -21.05
#